data_AF-A0A1W9LTB1-F1
#
_entry.id   AF-A0A1W9LTB1-F1
#
_cell.length_a   1.000
_cell.length_b   1.000
_cell.length_c   1.000
_cell.angle_alpha   90.00
_cell.angle_beta   90.00
_cell.angle_gamma   90.00
#
_symmetry.space_group_name_H-M   'P 1'
#
loop_
_entity.id
_entity.type
_entity.pdbx_description
1 polymer ?
#
loop_
_entity_poly.entity_id
_entity_poly.type
_entity_poly.pdbx_seq_one_letter_code
_entity_poly.pdbx_strand_id
1 'polypeptide(L)'
;MSYLSYLDFEIEIKREGESYTARVTRSPAGQASGTFTLPFSEDILKRLIVKLGQNRKSIRKILSAEGRSPEGIAAREIGGKLFEAVFSDNVLECYRKSLNFMRESQDKG
;
A
#
# COMPACT_ATOMS: atom_id res chain seq x y z
N MET A 1 -3.82 31.05 -7.71
CA MET A 1 -2.98 29.92 -7.26
C MET A 1 -3.92 28.80 -6.87
N SER A 2 -3.91 27.68 -7.62
CA SER A 2 -4.68 26.49 -7.27
C SER A 2 -4.00 25.81 -6.07
N TYR A 3 -4.72 25.66 -4.96
CA TYR A 3 -4.27 24.81 -3.86
C TYR A 3 -4.67 23.38 -4.20
N LEU A 4 -3.69 22.48 -4.36
CA LEU A 4 -3.98 21.04 -4.41
C LEU A 4 -4.62 20.64 -3.09
N SER A 5 -5.90 20.27 -3.13
CA SER A 5 -6.58 19.65 -2.00
C SER A 5 -6.24 18.16 -1.98
N TYR A 6 -5.52 17.73 -0.95
CA TYR A 6 -5.20 16.32 -0.74
C TYR A 6 -6.23 15.71 0.22
N LEU A 7 -6.70 14.50 -0.13
CA LEU A 7 -7.54 13.69 0.76
C LEU A 7 -6.68 12.61 1.41
N ASP A 8 -6.83 12.44 2.72
CA ASP A 8 -6.04 11.49 3.50
C ASP A 8 -6.65 10.09 3.46
N PHE A 9 -5.80 9.06 3.35
CA PHE A 9 -6.17 7.67 3.57
C PHE A 9 -5.18 7.05 4.56
N GLU A 10 -5.62 6.86 5.79
CA GLU A 10 -4.81 6.33 6.88
C GLU A 10 -5.18 4.87 7.16
N ILE A 11 -4.14 4.02 7.26
CA ILE A 11 -4.27 2.61 7.58
C ILE A 11 -3.34 2.24 8.73
N GLU A 12 -3.89 1.59 9.74
CA GLU A 12 -3.18 0.99 10.86
C GLU A 12 -3.03 -0.52 10.60
N ILE A 13 -1.83 -1.05 10.79
CA ILE A 13 -1.56 -2.50 10.71
C ILE A 13 -1.08 -2.97 12.08
N LYS A 14 -1.78 -3.95 12.65
CA LYS A 14 -1.43 -4.60 13.92
C LYS A 14 -1.19 -6.07 13.69
N ARG A 15 -0.22 -6.66 14.39
CA ARG A 15 0.01 -8.10 14.41
C ARG A 15 -0.76 -8.71 15.58
N GLU A 16 -1.52 -9.76 15.32
CA GLU A 16 -2.32 -10.50 16.28
C GLU A 16 -1.99 -11.99 16.17
N GLY A 17 -1.01 -12.45 16.95
CA GLY A 17 -0.51 -13.82 16.85
C GLY A 17 0.15 -14.10 15.49
N GLU A 18 -0.43 -15.00 14.70
CA GLU A 18 0.07 -15.38 13.36
C GLU A 18 -0.56 -14.55 12.24
N SER A 19 -1.60 -13.76 12.53
CA SER A 19 -2.29 -12.90 11.57
C SER A 19 -2.03 -11.42 11.84
N TYR A 20 -2.54 -10.59 10.96
CA TYR A 20 -2.49 -9.15 11.02
C TYR A 20 -3.89 -8.57 10.83
N THR A 21 -4.16 -7.47 11.52
CA THR A 21 -5.37 -6.65 11.33
C THR A 21 -4.98 -5.38 10.62
N ALA A 22 -5.59 -5.14 9.46
CA ALA A 22 -5.57 -3.87 8.75
C ALA A 22 -6.82 -3.07 9.11
N ARG A 23 -6.65 -1.84 9.60
CA ARG A 23 -7.75 -0.96 9.97
C ARG A 23 -7.58 0.41 9.32
N VAL A 24 -8.53 0.80 8.49
CA VAL A 24 -8.64 2.17 7.97
C VAL A 24 -9.15 3.06 9.10
N THR A 25 -8.31 3.99 9.55
CA THR A 25 -8.61 4.89 10.68
C THR A 25 -9.26 6.19 10.22
N ARG A 26 -8.83 6.69 9.06
CA ARG A 26 -9.35 7.90 8.42
C ARG A 26 -9.35 7.73 6.91
N SER A 27 -10.50 7.91 6.28
CA SER A 27 -10.62 7.99 4.83
C SER A 27 -11.87 8.78 4.42
N PRO A 28 -11.95 9.29 3.18
CA PRO A 28 -13.15 9.93 2.65
C PRO A 28 -14.36 8.98 2.63
N ALA A 29 -14.13 7.67 2.50
CA ALA A 29 -15.17 6.66 2.46
C ALA A 29 -15.53 6.08 3.84
N GLY A 30 -14.99 6.65 4.94
CA GLY A 30 -15.23 6.19 6.31
C GLY A 30 -14.13 5.28 6.85
N GLN A 31 -14.53 4.25 7.61
CA GLN A 31 -13.62 3.31 8.27
C GLN A 31 -13.94 1.89 7.85
N ALA A 32 -12.93 1.03 7.85
CA ALA A 32 -13.04 -0.39 7.53
C ALA A 32 -11.95 -1.16 8.26
N SER A 33 -12.16 -2.46 8.45
CA SER A 33 -11.12 -3.36 8.95
C SER A 33 -11.20 -4.71 8.27
N GLY A 34 -10.05 -5.38 8.20
CA GLY A 34 -9.91 -6.73 7.69
C GLY A 34 -8.73 -7.42 8.36
N THR A 35 -8.79 -8.74 8.40
CA THR A 35 -7.67 -9.58 8.86
C THR A 35 -6.97 -10.21 7.67
N PHE A 36 -5.65 -10.30 7.71
CA PHE A 36 -4.84 -10.92 6.67
C PHE A 36 -3.65 -11.68 7.27
N THR A 37 -3.06 -12.56 6.48
CA THR A 37 -1.79 -13.23 6.78
C THR A 37 -0.73 -12.76 5.79
N LEU A 38 0.54 -12.82 6.18
CA LEU A 38 1.61 -12.45 5.25
C LEU A 38 1.67 -13.47 4.09
N PRO A 39 1.70 -13.02 2.83
CA PRO A 39 1.75 -13.91 1.68
C PRO A 39 3.17 -14.45 1.40
N PHE A 40 4.10 -14.27 2.34
CA PHE A 40 5.49 -14.70 2.24
C PHE A 40 6.06 -15.01 3.62
N SER A 41 7.11 -15.84 3.65
CA SER A 41 7.80 -16.19 4.89
C SER A 41 8.56 -15.02 5.49
N GLU A 42 8.83 -15.07 6.79
CA GLU A 42 9.63 -14.06 7.48
C GLU A 42 11.01 -13.84 6.84
N ASP A 43 11.62 -14.89 6.28
CA ASP A 43 12.93 -14.80 5.63
C ASP A 43 12.88 -13.97 4.34
N ILE A 44 11.78 -14.03 3.60
CA ILE A 44 11.57 -13.20 2.42
C ILE A 44 11.42 -11.74 2.85
N LEU A 45 10.66 -11.48 3.92
CA LEU A 45 10.47 -10.14 4.47
C LEU A 45 11.79 -9.53 4.97
N LYS A 46 12.60 -10.29 5.73
CA LYS A 46 13.93 -9.85 6.20
C LYS A 46 14.84 -9.47 5.03
N ARG A 47 14.90 -10.31 4.00
CA ARG A 47 15.68 -10.02 2.77
C ARG A 47 15.19 -8.75 2.07
N LEU A 48 13.87 -8.54 2.02
CA LEU A 48 13.29 -7.35 1.42
C LEU A 48 13.67 -6.08 2.21
N ILE A 49 13.54 -6.09 3.53
CA ILE A 49 13.89 -4.95 4.40
C ILE A 49 15.36 -4.58 4.23
N VAL A 50 16.25 -5.57 4.19
CA VAL A 50 17.68 -5.33 3.98
C VAL A 50 17.94 -4.68 2.61
N LYS A 51 17.34 -5.20 1.54
CA LYS A 51 17.50 -4.65 0.17
C LYS A 51 16.93 -3.24 0.04
N LEU A 52 15.80 -2.94 0.70
CA LEU A 52 15.18 -1.61 0.68
C LEU A 52 15.95 -0.62 1.57
N GLY A 53 16.39 -1.04 2.76
CA GLY A 53 17.05 -0.18 3.75
C GLY A 53 18.45 0.28 3.35
N GLN A 54 19.22 -0.57 2.67
CA GLN A 54 20.62 -0.28 2.31
C GLN A 54 20.77 0.76 1.19
N ASN A 55 19.69 1.12 0.49
CA ASN A 55 19.84 1.76 -0.80
C ASN A 55 18.70 2.76 -1.10
N ARG A 56 18.49 3.74 -0.22
CA ARG A 56 17.49 4.81 -0.41
C ARG A 56 17.63 5.55 -1.77
N LYS A 57 18.86 5.69 -2.30
CA LYS A 57 19.12 6.24 -3.65
C LYS A 57 18.77 5.24 -4.77
N SER A 58 18.94 3.95 -4.52
CA SER A 58 18.61 2.88 -5.48
C SER A 58 17.10 2.62 -5.55
N ILE A 59 16.33 2.83 -4.48
CA ILE A 59 14.85 2.73 -4.54
C ILE A 59 14.29 3.70 -5.58
N ARG A 60 14.75 4.96 -5.61
CA ARG A 60 14.30 5.92 -6.63
C ARG A 60 14.66 5.44 -8.04
N LYS A 61 15.82 4.80 -8.23
CA LYS A 61 16.25 4.21 -9.51
C LYS A 61 15.45 2.95 -9.90
N ILE A 62 15.13 2.10 -8.93
CA ILE A 62 14.28 0.91 -9.09
C ILE A 62 12.85 1.32 -9.48
N LEU A 63 12.33 2.39 -8.86
CA LEU A 63 11.01 2.96 -9.16
C LEU A 63 11.00 3.77 -10.46
N SER A 64 12.10 4.46 -10.82
CA SER A 64 12.19 5.27 -12.04
C SER A 64 12.53 4.46 -13.29
N ALA A 65 13.21 3.32 -13.16
CA ALA A 65 13.53 2.43 -14.26
C ALA A 65 12.35 1.51 -14.60
N GLU A 66 11.13 2.07 -14.73
CA GLU A 66 9.90 1.41 -15.22
C GLU A 66 9.77 -0.10 -14.92
N GLY A 67 10.15 -0.57 -13.73
CA GLY A 67 10.16 -1.99 -13.40
C GLY A 67 10.94 -2.92 -14.35
N ARG A 68 11.92 -2.44 -15.13
CA ARG A 68 12.67 -3.27 -16.09
C ARG A 68 13.93 -3.92 -15.51
N SER A 69 14.39 -3.48 -14.34
CA SER A 69 15.47 -4.17 -13.62
C SER A 69 14.94 -5.42 -12.90
N PRO A 70 15.74 -6.50 -12.77
CA PRO A 70 15.34 -7.67 -12.00
C PRO A 70 14.89 -7.33 -10.57
N GLU A 71 15.56 -6.36 -9.93
CA GLU A 71 15.20 -5.87 -8.59
C GLU A 71 13.85 -5.15 -8.59
N GLY A 72 13.55 -4.38 -9.64
CA GLY A 72 12.25 -3.71 -9.80
C GLY A 72 11.10 -4.66 -10.06
N ILE A 73 11.31 -5.70 -10.85
CA ILE A 73 10.32 -6.76 -11.07
C ILE A 73 10.02 -7.47 -9.75
N ALA A 74 11.06 -7.89 -9.03
CA ALA A 74 10.90 -8.56 -7.73
C ALA A 74 10.20 -7.66 -6.70
N ALA A 75 10.56 -6.37 -6.64
CA ALA A 75 9.90 -5.42 -5.76
C ALA A 75 8.41 -5.23 -6.11
N ARG A 76 8.07 -5.18 -7.40
CA ARG A 76 6.69 -5.06 -7.88
C ARG A 76 5.87 -6.30 -7.54
N GLU A 77 6.43 -7.50 -7.73
CA GLU A 77 5.75 -8.75 -7.41
C GLU A 77 5.46 -8.86 -5.91
N ILE A 78 6.46 -8.59 -5.08
CA ILE A 78 6.31 -8.64 -3.62
C ILE A 78 5.35 -7.56 -3.12
N GLY A 79 5.48 -6.35 -3.66
CA GLY A 79 4.57 -5.24 -3.35
C GLY A 79 3.12 -5.53 -3.76
N GLY A 80 2.91 -6.16 -4.92
CA GLY A 80 1.60 -6.58 -5.39
C GLY A 80 0.96 -7.61 -4.46
N LYS A 81 1.69 -8.66 -4.08
CA LYS A 81 1.22 -9.67 -3.11
C LYS A 81 0.87 -9.04 -1.77
N LEU A 82 1.71 -8.12 -1.26
CA LEU A 82 1.44 -7.41 -0.01
C LEU A 82 0.19 -6.52 -0.11
N PHE A 83 0.03 -5.81 -1.24
CA PHE A 83 -1.15 -5.00 -1.48
C PHE A 83 -2.42 -5.84 -1.49
N GLU A 84 -2.44 -6.97 -2.21
CA GLU A 84 -3.58 -7.90 -2.26
C GLU A 84 -3.93 -8.48 -0.89
N ALA A 85 -2.92 -8.76 -0.05
CA ALA A 85 -3.15 -9.26 1.29
C ALA A 85 -3.75 -8.20 2.23
N VAL A 86 -3.21 -6.98 2.23
CA VAL A 86 -3.64 -5.89 3.13
C VAL A 86 -4.97 -5.27 2.69
N PHE A 87 -5.11 -5.03 1.38
CA PHE A 87 -6.31 -4.46 0.78
C PHE A 87 -7.17 -5.60 0.24
N SER A 88 -7.77 -6.35 1.16
CA SER A 88 -8.78 -7.35 0.90
C SER A 88 -10.16 -6.86 1.34
N ASP A 89 -11.21 -7.44 0.75
CA ASP A 89 -12.62 -7.26 1.13
C ASP A 89 -13.00 -5.80 1.45
N ASN A 90 -13.38 -5.55 2.70
CA ASN A 90 -13.86 -4.25 3.19
C ASN A 90 -12.79 -3.15 3.09
N VAL A 91 -11.50 -3.49 3.29
CA VAL A 91 -10.40 -2.53 3.20
C VAL A 91 -10.19 -2.11 1.75
N LEU A 92 -10.26 -3.07 0.81
CA LEU A 92 -10.17 -2.78 -0.61
C LEU A 92 -11.34 -1.93 -1.10
N GLU A 93 -12.56 -2.25 -0.67
CA GLU A 93 -13.76 -1.49 -1.03
C GLU A 93 -13.67 -0.04 -0.51
N CYS A 94 -13.26 0.13 0.74
CA CYS A 94 -13.05 1.44 1.35
C CYS A 94 -11.99 2.28 0.59
N TYR A 95 -10.88 1.64 0.19
CA TYR A 95 -9.86 2.27 -0.65
C TYR A 95 -10.40 2.71 -2.01
N ARG A 96 -11.11 1.82 -2.72
CA ARG A 96 -11.71 2.13 -4.04
C ARG A 96 -12.73 3.26 -3.96
N LYS A 97 -13.60 3.26 -2.94
CA LYS A 97 -14.56 4.34 -2.69
C LYS A 97 -13.84 5.66 -2.42
N SER A 98 -12.78 5.65 -1.62
CA SER A 98 -11.98 6.84 -1.32
C SER A 98 -11.34 7.44 -2.58
N LEU A 99 -10.85 6.59 -3.49
CA LEU A 99 -10.34 7.04 -4.79
C LEU A 99 -11.44 7.64 -5.68
N ASN A 100 -12.66 7.11 -5.63
CA ASN A 100 -13.78 7.66 -6.38
C ASN A 100 -14.17 9.06 -5.85
N PHE A 101 -14.21 9.25 -4.53
CA PHE A 101 -14.44 10.58 -3.92
C PHE A 101 -13.42 11.62 -4.39
N MET A 102 -12.15 11.24 -4.51
CA MET A 102 -11.11 12.12 -5.05
C MET A 102 -11.41 12.50 -6.51
N ARG A 103 -11.74 11.52 -7.37
CA ARG A 103 -12.03 11.75 -8.80
C ARG A 103 -13.22 12.70 -8.99
N GLU A 104 -14.31 12.46 -8.27
CA GLU A 104 -15.51 13.32 -8.32
C GLU A 104 -15.25 14.75 -7.83
N SER A 105 -14.32 14.91 -6.88
CA SER A 105 -13.93 16.23 -6.36
C SER A 105 -13.00 17.00 -7.32
N GLN A 106 -12.35 16.31 -8.26
CA GLN A 106 -11.54 16.94 -9.31
C GLN A 106 -12.39 17.38 -10.51
N ASP A 107 -13.45 16.65 -10.85
CA ASP A 107 -14.35 16.98 -11.97
C ASP A 107 -15.31 18.16 -11.69
N LYS A 108 -15.46 18.57 -10.43
CA LYS A 108 -16.34 19.68 -10.00
C LYS A 108 -15.63 21.03 -9.79
N GLY A 109 -14.34 21.13 -10.12
CA GLY A 109 -13.54 22.35 -9.99
C GLY A 109 -13.10 22.89 -11.34
#